data_AF-A0A936F212-F1
#
_entry.id   AF-A0A936F212-F1
#
_cell.length_a   1.000
_cell.length_b   1.000
_cell.length_c   1.000
_cell.angle_alpha   90.00
_cell.angle_beta   90.00
_cell.angle_gamma   90.00
#
_symmetry.space_group_name_H-M   'P 1'
#
loop_
_entity.id
_entity.type
_entity.pdbx_description
1 polymer ?
#
loop_
_entity_poly.entity_id
_entity_poly.type
_entity_poly.pdbx_seq_one_letter_code
_entity_poly.pdbx_strand_id
1 'polypeptide(L)'
;MAQHPIAKHRLEALVDGVFAIAMTILVLEIKVPELVDRRSAAELLDKLHHAWPTLAAYLLSFFLLGLFWHWHHRLIAKILRVDIPVFVLTLLFLALVSFFPFAAALMGRYPTNPVALMIYLPTMGLILTTQAANFALALHRGCVDPDIPAAEIRAAQRRNLRGCGIFFLAATPSAIRIGPISLVLCLLAAAAFFILMRRVGTGRPASPA
;
A
#
# COMPACT_ATOMS: atom_id res chain seq x y z
N MET A 1 -12.86 3.57 -35.05
CA MET A 1 -13.10 2.33 -34.27
C MET A 1 -13.52 2.73 -32.87
N ALA A 2 -14.79 2.55 -32.52
CA ALA A 2 -15.27 2.80 -31.16
C ALA A 2 -14.69 1.72 -30.23
N GLN A 3 -13.63 2.07 -29.49
CA GLN A 3 -13.09 1.22 -28.44
C GLN A 3 -14.21 0.96 -27.44
N HIS A 4 -14.61 -0.30 -27.24
CA HIS A 4 -15.50 -0.63 -26.14
C HIS A 4 -14.82 -0.22 -24.83
N PRO A 5 -15.35 0.77 -24.10
CA PRO A 5 -14.72 1.21 -22.86
C PRO A 5 -14.72 0.04 -21.88
N ILE A 6 -13.57 -0.21 -21.25
CA ILE A 6 -13.49 -1.22 -20.18
C ILE A 6 -14.48 -0.80 -19.10
N ALA A 7 -15.42 -1.67 -18.78
CA ALA A 7 -16.43 -1.37 -17.78
C ALA A 7 -15.73 -1.17 -16.42
N LYS A 8 -15.90 0.03 -15.84
CA LYS A 8 -15.24 0.45 -14.58
C LYS A 8 -15.36 -0.61 -13.47
N HIS A 9 -16.56 -1.16 -13.27
CA HIS A 9 -16.82 -2.17 -12.25
C HIS A 9 -15.98 -3.44 -12.41
N ARG A 10 -15.60 -3.82 -13.64
CA ARG A 10 -14.72 -4.98 -13.88
C ARG A 10 -13.28 -4.69 -13.49
N LEU A 11 -12.83 -3.46 -13.69
CA LEU A 11 -11.51 -3.03 -13.23
C LEU A 11 -11.48 -2.96 -11.70
N GLU A 12 -12.52 -2.43 -11.07
CA GLU A 12 -12.67 -2.43 -9.60
C GLU A 12 -12.61 -3.85 -9.03
N ALA A 13 -13.37 -4.78 -9.60
CA ALA A 13 -13.34 -6.19 -9.18
C ALA A 13 -11.95 -6.84 -9.36
N LEU A 14 -11.22 -6.51 -10.43
CA LEU A 14 -9.84 -6.98 -10.62
C LEU A 14 -8.91 -6.42 -9.55
N VAL A 15 -9.03 -5.12 -9.23
CA VAL A 15 -8.24 -4.49 -8.18
C VAL A 15 -8.52 -5.15 -6.83
N ASP A 16 -9.79 -5.32 -6.47
CA ASP A 16 -10.20 -5.96 -5.22
C ASP A 16 -9.65 -7.38 -5.11
N GLY A 17 -9.75 -8.17 -6.19
CA GLY A 17 -9.21 -9.52 -6.25
C GLY A 17 -7.70 -9.57 -6.04
N VAL A 18 -6.94 -8.70 -6.71
CA VAL A 18 -5.48 -8.66 -6.57
C VAL A 18 -5.05 -8.24 -5.16
N PHE A 19 -5.72 -7.24 -4.56
CA PHE A 19 -5.44 -6.85 -3.18
C PHE A 19 -5.75 -7.97 -2.18
N ALA A 20 -6.90 -8.64 -2.33
CA ALA A 20 -7.27 -9.76 -1.46
C ALA A 20 -6.23 -10.89 -1.51
N ILE A 21 -5.77 -11.26 -2.71
CA ILE A 21 -4.72 -12.27 -2.90
C ILE A 21 -3.40 -11.80 -2.30
N ALA A 22 -2.94 -10.58 -2.63
CA ALA A 22 -1.68 -10.07 -2.11
C ALA A 22 -1.66 -10.02 -0.57
N MET A 23 -2.75 -9.57 0.05
CA MET A 23 -2.89 -9.53 1.51
C MET A 23 -2.85 -10.92 2.15
N THR A 24 -3.49 -11.91 1.54
CA THR A 24 -3.56 -13.27 2.09
C THR A 24 -2.29 -14.09 1.85
N ILE A 25 -1.54 -13.83 0.76
CA ILE A 25 -0.24 -14.47 0.52
C ILE A 25 0.79 -14.09 1.59
N LEU A 26 0.73 -12.88 2.16
CA LEU A 26 1.68 -12.42 3.18
C LEU A 26 1.83 -13.39 4.36
N VAL A 27 0.74 -14.06 4.77
CA VAL A 27 0.79 -14.98 5.92
C VAL A 27 1.63 -16.22 5.64
N LEU A 28 1.78 -16.61 4.37
CA LEU A 28 2.52 -17.81 3.96
C LEU A 28 4.02 -17.69 4.26
N GLU A 29 4.53 -16.49 4.47
CA GLU A 29 5.92 -16.21 4.79
C GLU A 29 6.23 -16.39 6.28
N ILE A 30 5.20 -16.44 7.13
CA ILE A 30 5.34 -16.80 8.54
C ILE A 30 5.43 -18.34 8.61
N LYS A 31 6.66 -18.84 8.72
CA LYS A 31 6.90 -20.29 8.84
C LYS A 31 6.71 -20.73 10.29
N VAL A 32 6.03 -21.86 10.47
CA VAL A 32 5.94 -22.54 11.77
C VAL A 32 7.35 -23.06 12.12
N PRO A 33 7.89 -22.75 13.30
CA PRO A 33 9.23 -23.19 13.67
C PRO A 33 9.26 -24.70 13.88
N GLU A 34 10.27 -25.36 13.30
CA GLU A 34 10.54 -26.77 13.56
C GLU A 34 11.24 -26.92 14.91
N LEU A 35 10.80 -27.85 15.77
CA LEU A 35 11.37 -28.09 17.09
C LEU A 35 12.22 -29.37 17.10
N VAL A 36 13.36 -29.33 17.79
CA VAL A 36 14.18 -30.51 18.07
C VAL A 36 13.49 -31.37 19.13
N ASP A 37 13.07 -30.77 20.25
CA ASP A 37 12.15 -31.40 21.19
C ASP A 37 10.74 -30.86 21.00
N ARG A 38 9.86 -31.67 20.40
CA ARG A 38 8.46 -31.32 20.12
C ARG A 38 7.64 -30.98 21.36
N ARG A 39 8.10 -31.33 22.57
CA ARG A 39 7.40 -31.03 23.83
C ARG A 39 8.00 -29.82 24.56
N SER A 40 9.13 -29.29 24.09
CA SER A 40 9.81 -28.18 24.75
C SER A 40 9.10 -26.85 24.50
N ALA A 41 8.37 -26.37 25.52
CA ALA A 41 7.75 -25.05 25.49
C ALA A 41 8.80 -23.92 25.42
N ALA A 42 9.96 -24.10 26.06
CA ALA A 42 11.04 -23.12 26.04
C ALA A 42 11.66 -22.96 24.65
N GLU A 43 11.89 -24.07 23.93
CA GLU A 43 12.41 -24.05 22.56
C GLU A 43 11.42 -23.34 21.62
N LEU A 44 10.12 -23.63 21.76
CA LEU A 44 9.09 -22.98 20.95
C LEU A 44 9.03 -21.48 21.20
N LEU A 45 9.05 -21.05 22.47
CA LEU A 45 9.05 -19.63 22.84
C LEU A 45 10.27 -18.89 22.27
N ASP A 46 11.46 -19.48 22.36
CA ASP A 46 12.67 -18.89 21.80
C ASP A 46 12.60 -18.73 20.27
N LYS A 47 12.15 -19.77 19.55
CA LYS A 47 12.00 -19.69 18.09
C LYS A 47 10.92 -18.70 17.65
N LEU A 48 9.82 -18.60 18.39
CA LEU A 48 8.79 -17.58 18.15
C LEU A 48 9.32 -16.16 18.39
N HIS A 49 10.13 -15.97 19.43
CA HIS A 49 10.79 -14.69 19.68
C HIS A 49 11.72 -14.29 18.51
N HIS A 50 12.49 -15.24 17.96
CA HIS A 50 13.32 -14.99 16.77
C HIS A 50 12.51 -14.72 15.50
N ALA A 51 11.29 -15.25 15.37
CA ALA A 51 10.38 -15.01 14.25
C ALA A 51 9.66 -13.65 14.31
N TRP A 52 9.79 -12.90 15.42
CA TRP A 52 9.11 -11.62 15.64
C TRP A 52 9.29 -10.60 14.49
N PRO A 53 10.48 -10.40 13.89
CA PRO A 53 10.63 -9.44 12.78
C PRO A 53 9.80 -9.82 11.55
N THR A 54 9.65 -11.12 11.26
CA THR A 54 8.83 -11.60 10.16
C THR A 54 7.34 -11.36 10.44
N LEU A 55 6.88 -11.62 11.67
CA LEU A 55 5.51 -11.32 12.09
C LEU A 55 5.21 -9.81 12.02
N ALA A 56 6.14 -8.98 12.49
CA ALA A 56 6.00 -7.52 12.45
C ALA A 56 5.93 -6.99 11.01
N ALA A 57 6.80 -7.50 10.12
CA ALA A 57 6.78 -7.15 8.70
C ALA A 57 5.45 -7.59 8.05
N TYR A 58 4.97 -8.81 8.33
CA TYR A 58 3.68 -9.29 7.87
C TYR A 58 2.53 -8.35 8.27
N LEU A 59 2.38 -8.05 9.57
CA LEU A 59 1.28 -7.22 10.07
C LEU A 59 1.33 -5.82 9.44
N LEU A 60 2.52 -5.22 9.44
CA LEU A 60 2.76 -3.92 8.81
C LEU A 60 2.32 -3.92 7.35
N SER A 61 2.79 -4.89 6.56
CA SER A 61 2.50 -4.98 5.13
C SER A 61 1.02 -5.26 4.86
N PHE A 62 0.36 -6.08 5.67
CA PHE A 62 -1.06 -6.35 5.56
C PHE A 62 -1.89 -5.06 5.75
N PHE A 63 -1.60 -4.30 6.81
CA PHE A 63 -2.30 -3.04 7.07
C PHE A 63 -1.99 -1.98 6.01
N LEU A 64 -0.75 -1.92 5.52
CA LEU A 64 -0.37 -0.99 4.45
C LEU A 64 -1.11 -1.30 3.14
N LEU A 65 -1.19 -2.57 2.74
CA LEU A 65 -1.98 -2.98 1.57
C LEU A 65 -3.46 -2.63 1.74
N GLY A 66 -4.04 -2.90 2.91
CA GLY A 66 -5.42 -2.51 3.21
C GLY A 66 -5.64 -1.00 3.11
N LEU A 67 -4.65 -0.19 3.51
CA LEU A 67 -4.68 1.27 3.35
C LEU A 67 -4.62 1.69 1.90
N PHE A 68 -3.71 1.12 1.12
CA PHE A 68 -3.59 1.42 -0.32
C PHE A 68 -4.84 1.03 -1.07
N TRP A 69 -5.43 -0.13 -0.75
CA TRP A 69 -6.72 -0.55 -1.26
C TRP A 69 -7.82 0.46 -0.94
N HIS A 70 -7.96 0.83 0.34
CA HIS A 70 -8.98 1.79 0.77
C HIS A 70 -8.80 3.15 0.06
N TRP A 71 -7.57 3.61 -0.11
CA TRP A 71 -7.29 4.86 -0.82
C TRP A 71 -7.58 4.77 -2.32
N HIS A 72 -7.22 3.65 -2.95
CA HIS A 72 -7.60 3.36 -4.32
C HIS A 72 -9.11 3.43 -4.49
N HIS A 73 -9.87 2.76 -3.62
CA HIS A 73 -11.31 2.76 -3.65
C HIS A 73 -11.90 4.18 -3.57
N ARG A 74 -11.35 5.04 -2.70
CA ARG A 74 -11.78 6.45 -2.58
C ARG A 74 -11.49 7.31 -3.81
N LEU A 75 -10.44 6.99 -4.57
CA LEU A 75 -10.06 7.72 -5.78
C LEU A 75 -10.85 7.20 -7.00
N ILE A 76 -10.98 5.87 -7.16
CA ILE A 76 -11.72 5.26 -8.26
C ILE A 76 -13.22 5.52 -8.17
N ALA A 77 -13.76 5.72 -6.97
CA ALA A 77 -15.13 6.20 -6.76
C ALA A 77 -15.41 7.54 -7.47
N LYS A 78 -14.39 8.39 -7.69
CA LYS A 78 -14.51 9.67 -8.39
C LYS A 78 -14.35 9.55 -9.91
N ILE A 79 -13.87 8.40 -10.39
CA ILE A 79 -13.67 8.14 -11.82
C ILE A 79 -15.00 7.63 -12.39
N LEU A 80 -15.49 8.25 -13.46
CA LEU A 80 -16.71 7.85 -14.16
C LEU A 80 -16.41 6.84 -15.28
N ARG A 81 -15.31 7.03 -16.02
CA ARG A 81 -14.93 6.20 -17.18
C ARG A 81 -13.45 5.82 -17.14
N VAL A 82 -13.13 4.61 -17.59
CA VAL A 82 -11.76 4.11 -17.69
C VAL A 82 -11.35 4.10 -19.15
N ASP A 83 -10.29 4.84 -19.48
CA ASP A 83 -9.65 4.78 -20.79
C ASP A 83 -8.43 3.84 -20.76
N ILE A 84 -7.88 3.52 -21.94
CA ILE A 84 -6.76 2.57 -22.06
C ILE A 84 -5.54 3.02 -21.22
N PRO A 85 -5.10 4.30 -21.24
CA PRO A 85 -3.97 4.73 -20.42
C PRO A 85 -4.20 4.61 -18.91
N VAL A 86 -5.38 4.98 -18.42
CA VAL A 86 -5.75 4.77 -17.00
C VAL A 86 -5.75 3.28 -16.67
N PHE A 87 -6.26 2.43 -17.57
CA PHE A 87 -6.23 0.98 -17.41
C PHE A 87 -4.79 0.43 -17.33
N VAL A 88 -3.92 0.78 -18.27
CA VAL A 88 -2.52 0.32 -18.31
C VAL A 88 -1.77 0.74 -17.04
N LEU A 89 -1.96 1.98 -16.60
CA LEU A 89 -1.34 2.46 -15.36
C LEU A 89 -1.92 1.77 -14.11
N THR A 90 -3.19 1.35 -14.17
CA THR A 90 -3.80 0.51 -13.13
C THR A 90 -3.16 -0.88 -13.11
N LEU A 91 -2.89 -1.49 -14.27
CA LEU A 91 -2.19 -2.77 -14.34
C LEU A 91 -0.78 -2.68 -13.76
N LEU A 92 -0.03 -1.61 -14.03
CA LEU A 92 1.28 -1.38 -13.43
C LEU A 92 1.18 -1.27 -11.89
N PHE A 93 0.19 -0.53 -11.40
CA PHE A 93 -0.11 -0.46 -9.97
C PHE A 93 -0.42 -1.84 -9.38
N LEU A 94 -1.23 -2.67 -10.05
CA LEU A 94 -1.55 -4.03 -9.60
C LEU A 94 -0.35 -4.98 -9.65
N ALA A 95 0.55 -4.83 -10.61
CA ALA A 95 1.80 -5.59 -10.66
C ALA A 95 2.69 -5.28 -9.45
N LEU A 96 2.79 -4.00 -9.07
CA LEU A 96 3.53 -3.58 -7.87
C LEU A 96 2.88 -4.09 -6.58
N VAL A 97 1.54 -4.04 -6.49
CA VAL A 97 0.79 -4.61 -5.35
C VAL A 97 1.00 -6.12 -5.26
N SER A 98 1.00 -6.83 -6.38
CA SER A 98 1.26 -8.28 -6.43
C SER A 98 2.70 -8.65 -6.10
N PHE A 99 3.66 -7.75 -6.35
CA PHE A 99 5.07 -7.91 -5.98
C PHE A 99 5.34 -7.60 -4.51
N PHE A 100 4.51 -6.78 -3.87
CA PHE A 100 4.70 -6.33 -2.49
C PHE A 100 4.87 -7.47 -1.46
N PRO A 101 4.16 -8.62 -1.54
CA PRO A 101 4.38 -9.74 -0.63
C PRO A 101 5.81 -10.26 -0.62
N PHE A 102 6.47 -10.33 -1.78
CA PHE A 102 7.88 -10.70 -1.86
C PHE A 102 8.78 -9.68 -1.15
N ALA A 103 8.54 -8.39 -1.38
CA ALA A 103 9.32 -7.33 -0.74
C ALA A 103 9.15 -7.36 0.80
N ALA A 104 7.92 -7.59 1.28
CA ALA A 104 7.59 -7.75 2.69
C ALA A 104 8.29 -8.96 3.33
N ALA A 105 8.27 -10.11 2.63
CA ALA A 105 8.95 -11.33 3.06
C ALA A 105 10.46 -11.09 3.24
N LEU A 106 11.07 -10.42 2.26
CA LEU A 106 12.49 -10.11 2.26
C LEU A 106 12.86 -9.21 3.46
N MET A 107 12.04 -8.20 3.73
CA MET A 107 12.20 -7.33 4.90
C MET A 107 12.03 -8.09 6.22
N GLY A 108 11.07 -9.01 6.30
CA GLY A 108 10.82 -9.82 7.49
C GLY A 108 11.94 -10.82 7.79
N ARG A 109 12.57 -11.38 6.74
CA ARG A 109 13.67 -12.35 6.86
C ARG A 109 15.02 -11.69 7.09
N TYR A 110 15.24 -10.52 6.51
CA TYR A 110 16.50 -9.79 6.60
C TYR A 110 16.29 -8.35 7.09
N PRO A 111 15.76 -8.14 8.30
CA PRO A 111 15.31 -6.83 8.80
C PRO A 111 16.43 -5.80 8.97
N THR A 112 17.69 -6.26 9.06
CA THR A 112 18.89 -5.42 9.18
C THR A 112 19.67 -5.31 7.87
N ASN A 113 19.25 -6.00 6.81
CA ASN A 113 19.94 -5.99 5.53
C ASN A 113 19.47 -4.79 4.68
N PRO A 114 20.40 -3.93 4.23
CA PRO A 114 20.04 -2.74 3.45
C PRO A 114 19.38 -3.09 2.10
N VAL A 115 19.72 -4.23 1.49
CA VAL A 115 19.13 -4.65 0.21
C VAL A 115 17.64 -4.96 0.38
N ALA A 116 17.24 -5.58 1.49
CA ALA A 116 15.84 -5.85 1.79
C ALA A 116 15.03 -4.54 1.89
N LEU A 117 15.62 -3.54 2.55
CA LEU A 117 15.03 -2.21 2.67
C LEU A 117 14.97 -1.45 1.33
N MET A 118 16.03 -1.56 0.50
CA MET A 118 16.10 -0.99 -0.84
C MET A 118 15.12 -1.63 -1.83
N ILE A 119 14.54 -2.78 -1.51
CA ILE A 119 13.45 -3.38 -2.28
C ILE A 119 12.10 -2.98 -1.69
N TYR A 120 11.95 -3.03 -0.36
CA TYR A 120 10.70 -2.73 0.34
C TYR A 120 10.24 -1.28 0.15
N LEU A 121 11.10 -0.30 0.45
CA LEU A 121 10.72 1.12 0.42
C LEU A 121 10.42 1.62 -1.01
N PRO A 122 11.24 1.34 -2.03
CA PRO A 122 10.92 1.75 -3.39
C PRO A 122 9.67 1.08 -3.94
N THR A 123 9.42 -0.20 -3.63
CA THR A 123 8.15 -0.84 -4.02
C THR A 123 6.96 -0.06 -3.47
N MET A 124 7.00 0.31 -2.19
CA MET A 124 5.95 1.12 -1.57
C MET A 124 5.82 2.52 -2.21
N GLY A 125 6.96 3.18 -2.47
CA GLY A 125 7.00 4.48 -3.14
C GLY A 125 6.43 4.43 -4.56
N LEU A 126 6.71 3.35 -5.30
CA LEU A 126 6.17 3.12 -6.65
C LEU A 126 4.67 2.86 -6.61
N ILE A 127 4.15 2.11 -5.63
CA ILE A 127 2.69 1.91 -5.45
C ILE A 127 2.00 3.26 -5.23
N LEU A 128 2.52 4.09 -4.31
CA LEU A 128 1.97 5.43 -4.03
C LEU A 128 2.06 6.35 -5.26
N THR A 129 3.19 6.34 -5.94
CA THR A 129 3.44 7.21 -7.11
C THR A 129 2.57 6.80 -8.29
N THR A 130 2.45 5.50 -8.58
CA THR A 130 1.58 5.01 -9.66
C THR A 130 0.11 5.29 -9.37
N GLN A 131 -0.33 5.20 -8.12
CA GLN A 131 -1.66 5.65 -7.70
C GLN A 131 -1.87 7.15 -7.93
N ALA A 132 -0.92 8.00 -7.54
CA ALA A 132 -0.99 9.45 -7.77
C ALA A 132 -0.98 9.83 -9.25
N ALA A 133 -0.16 9.14 -10.04
CA ALA A 133 -0.09 9.30 -11.48
C ALA A 133 -1.38 8.84 -12.16
N ASN A 134 -1.98 7.73 -11.70
CA ASN A 134 -3.24 7.20 -12.23
C ASN A 134 -4.38 8.20 -12.07
N PHE A 135 -4.54 8.77 -10.86
CA PHE A 135 -5.55 9.78 -10.63
C PHE A 135 -5.25 11.09 -11.40
N ALA A 136 -3.99 11.52 -11.48
CA ALA A 136 -3.59 12.68 -12.29
C ALA A 136 -3.94 12.50 -13.78
N LEU A 137 -3.69 11.30 -14.30
CA LEU A 137 -3.98 10.96 -15.69
C LEU A 137 -5.49 10.94 -15.93
N ALA A 138 -6.28 10.34 -15.02
CA ALA A 138 -7.73 10.36 -15.11
C ALA A 138 -8.29 11.80 -15.12
N LEU A 139 -7.68 12.72 -14.36
CA LEU A 139 -8.04 14.15 -14.41
C LEU A 139 -7.73 14.78 -15.76
N HIS A 140 -6.51 14.57 -16.25
CA HIS A 140 -6.07 15.11 -17.54
C HIS A 140 -6.92 14.59 -18.71
N ARG A 141 -7.42 13.36 -18.61
CA ARG A 141 -8.26 12.71 -19.62
C ARG A 141 -9.75 13.03 -19.49
N GLY A 142 -10.16 13.80 -18.47
CA GLY A 142 -11.58 14.07 -18.20
C GLY A 142 -12.36 12.78 -17.92
N CYS A 143 -11.74 11.84 -17.21
CA CYS A 143 -12.34 10.57 -16.82
C CYS A 143 -13.08 10.65 -15.48
N VAL A 144 -12.89 11.73 -14.74
CA VAL A 144 -13.50 11.99 -13.43
C VAL A 144 -14.93 12.49 -13.59
N ASP A 145 -15.78 12.15 -12.64
CA ASP A 145 -17.19 12.52 -12.59
C ASP A 145 -17.36 14.05 -12.61
N PRO A 146 -18.07 14.61 -13.61
CA PRO A 146 -18.27 16.05 -13.74
C PRO A 146 -19.16 16.66 -12.65
N ASP A 147 -19.99 15.85 -11.97
CA ASP A 147 -20.89 16.31 -10.92
C ASP A 147 -20.15 16.58 -9.60
N ILE A 148 -18.92 16.07 -9.47
CA ILE A 148 -18.08 16.31 -8.30
C ILE A 148 -17.42 17.71 -8.40
N PRO A 149 -17.57 18.57 -7.38
CA PRO A 149 -16.95 19.89 -7.39
C PRO A 149 -15.44 19.83 -7.63
N ALA A 150 -14.94 20.64 -8.57
CA ALA A 150 -13.52 20.66 -8.93
C ALA A 150 -12.59 20.96 -7.73
N ALA A 151 -13.08 21.68 -6.71
CA ALA A 151 -12.37 21.91 -5.45
C ALA A 151 -12.11 20.62 -4.66
N GLU A 152 -13.09 19.72 -4.61
CA GLU A 152 -12.98 18.42 -3.94
C GLU A 152 -11.99 17.51 -4.69
N ILE A 153 -12.09 17.48 -6.02
CA ILE A 153 -11.19 16.72 -6.88
C ILE A 153 -9.73 17.17 -6.69
N ARG A 154 -9.47 18.49 -6.74
CA ARG A 154 -8.13 19.04 -6.48
C ARG A 154 -7.65 18.74 -5.06
N ALA A 155 -8.55 18.79 -4.06
CA ALA A 155 -8.21 18.42 -2.69
C ALA A 155 -7.85 16.93 -2.58
N ALA A 156 -8.55 16.04 -3.27
CA ALA A 156 -8.21 14.62 -3.35
C ALA A 156 -6.80 14.41 -3.94
N GLN A 157 -6.49 15.05 -5.06
CA GLN A 157 -5.16 14.93 -5.67
C GLN A 157 -4.05 15.52 -4.80
N ARG A 158 -4.26 16.69 -4.19
CA ARG A 158 -3.30 17.27 -3.24
C ARG A 158 -3.04 16.36 -2.05
N ARG A 159 -4.08 15.72 -1.52
CA ARG A 159 -3.93 14.74 -0.41
C ARG A 159 -3.10 13.54 -0.83
N ASN A 160 -3.33 13.03 -2.04
CA ASN A 160 -2.57 11.91 -2.59
C ASN A 160 -1.08 12.26 -2.75
N LEU A 161 -0.78 13.42 -3.35
CA LEU A 161 0.60 13.91 -3.51
C LEU A 161 1.28 14.21 -2.17
N ARG A 162 0.55 14.76 -1.19
CA ARG A 162 1.06 14.96 0.18
C ARG A 162 1.41 13.63 0.83
N GLY A 163 0.58 12.60 0.68
CA GLY A 163 0.87 11.25 1.17
C GLY A 163 2.15 10.69 0.56
N CYS A 164 2.33 10.83 -0.76
CA CYS A 164 3.57 10.44 -1.44
C CYS A 164 4.78 11.20 -0.89
N GLY A 165 4.70 12.53 -0.80
CA GLY A 165 5.79 13.36 -0.30
C GLY A 165 6.21 13.03 1.13
N ILE A 166 5.23 12.81 2.02
CA ILE A 166 5.49 12.42 3.41
C ILE A 166 6.15 11.05 3.47
N PHE A 167 5.69 10.09 2.66
CA PHE A 167 6.35 8.80 2.57
C PHE A 167 7.82 8.92 2.16
N PHE A 168 8.13 9.63 1.07
CA PHE A 168 9.51 9.78 0.61
C PHE A 168 10.40 10.51 1.62
N LEU A 169 9.88 11.56 2.27
CA LEU A 169 10.58 12.26 3.34
C LEU A 169 10.85 11.35 4.55
N ALA A 170 9.90 10.50 4.93
CA ALA A 170 10.07 9.56 6.02
C ALA A 170 10.96 8.36 5.67
N ALA A 171 11.00 7.95 4.40
CA ALA A 171 11.79 6.82 3.89
C ALA A 171 13.27 7.17 3.68
N THR A 172 13.61 8.44 3.48
CA THR A 172 14.99 8.89 3.21
C THR A 172 15.94 8.63 4.40
N PRO A 173 15.60 8.97 5.66
CA PRO A 173 16.45 8.71 6.82
C PRO A 173 16.70 7.21 7.06
N SER A 174 15.71 6.35 6.79
CA SER A 174 15.84 4.90 6.94
C SER A 174 16.83 4.28 5.96
N ALA A 175 17.03 4.89 4.78
CA ALA A 175 17.98 4.41 3.78
C ALA A 175 19.44 4.74 4.12
N ILE A 176 19.67 5.77 4.95
CA ILE A 176 21.02 6.27 5.28
C ILE A 176 21.60 5.55 6.52
N ARG A 177 20.76 5.05 7.43
CA ARG A 177 21.21 4.33 8.65
C ARG A 177 20.79 2.86 8.61
N ILE A 178 21.79 1.99 8.47
CA ILE A 178 21.62 0.53 8.45
C ILE A 178 21.61 0.01 9.89
N GLY A 179 20.52 -0.62 10.33
CA GLY A 179 20.40 -1.21 11.68
C GLY A 179 18.95 -1.49 12.09
N PRO A 180 18.72 -2.12 13.27
CA PRO A 180 17.37 -2.44 13.77
C PRO A 180 16.47 -1.21 13.95
N ILE A 181 17.08 -0.03 14.11
CA ILE A 181 16.41 1.26 14.14
C ILE A 181 15.66 1.54 12.83
N SER A 182 16.13 1.03 11.69
CA SER A 182 15.49 1.26 10.38
C SER A 182 14.11 0.60 10.28
N LEU A 183 13.94 -0.61 10.85
CA LEU A 183 12.64 -1.27 10.94
C LEU A 183 11.67 -0.48 11.82
N VAL A 184 12.13 0.01 12.97
CA VAL A 184 11.34 0.85 13.88
C VAL A 184 10.95 2.17 13.19
N LEU A 185 11.85 2.79 12.45
CA LEU A 185 11.57 4.00 11.68
C LEU A 185 10.58 3.74 10.54
N CYS A 186 10.64 2.59 9.87
CA CYS A 186 9.64 2.18 8.87
C CYS A 186 8.25 1.99 9.50
N LEU A 187 8.20 1.32 10.66
CA LEU A 187 6.96 1.12 11.43
C LEU A 187 6.37 2.47 11.88
N LEU A 188 7.21 3.39 12.37
CA LEU A 188 6.79 4.74 12.77
C LEU A 188 6.37 5.60 11.58
N ALA A 189 7.05 5.51 10.44
CA ALA A 189 6.67 6.21 9.20
C ALA A 189 5.31 5.72 8.69
N ALA A 190 5.10 4.41 8.69
CA ALA A 190 3.81 3.81 8.33
C ALA A 190 2.71 4.15 9.34
N ALA A 191 3.00 4.17 10.64
CA ALA A 191 2.06 4.57 11.68
C ALA A 191 1.71 6.07 11.61
N ALA A 192 2.70 6.93 11.36
CA ALA A 192 2.50 8.36 11.15
C ALA A 192 1.67 8.62 9.89
N PHE A 193 1.98 7.91 8.79
CA PHE A 193 1.16 7.90 7.59
C PHE A 193 -0.28 7.48 7.91
N PHE A 194 -0.47 6.36 8.62
CA PHE A 194 -1.78 5.87 9.03
C PHE A 194 -2.57 6.89 9.88
N ILE A 195 -1.95 7.49 10.89
CA ILE A 195 -2.56 8.48 11.79
C ILE A 195 -2.93 9.76 11.02
N LEU A 196 -2.04 10.24 10.16
CA LEU A 196 -2.29 11.41 9.35
C LEU A 196 -3.45 11.17 8.38
N MET A 197 -3.53 9.96 7.82
CA MET A 197 -4.56 9.58 6.87
C MET A 197 -5.93 9.40 7.53
N ARG A 198 -5.98 8.94 8.79
CA ARG A 198 -7.21 8.94 9.61
C ARG A 198 -7.79 10.34 9.81
N ARG A 199 -6.95 11.34 10.07
CA ARG A 199 -7.37 12.74 10.27
C ARG A 199 -7.95 13.39 9.01
N VAL A 200 -7.68 12.80 7.85
CA VAL A 200 -8.13 13.29 6.54
C VAL A 200 -9.50 12.71 6.14
N GLY A 201 -10.01 11.73 6.90
CA GLY A 201 -11.32 11.08 6.69
C GLY A 201 -12.52 11.80 7.32
N THR A 202 -12.32 12.73 8.26
CA THR A 202 -13.42 13.46 8.91
C THR A 202 -13.75 14.75 8.14
N GLY A 203 -14.30 14.60 6.94
CA GLY A 203 -15.15 15.63 6.36
C GLY A 203 -16.48 15.60 7.09
N ARG A 204 -16.82 16.67 7.80
CA ARG A 204 -18.08 16.84 8.54
C ARG A 204 -19.26 16.46 7.62
N PRO A 205 -20.21 15.61 8.04
CA PRO A 205 -21.43 15.42 7.26
C PRO A 205 -22.10 16.79 7.11
N ALA A 206 -22.53 17.13 5.89
CA ALA A 206 -23.34 18.32 5.65
C ALA A 206 -24.60 18.20 6.54
N SER A 207 -24.88 19.26 7.30
CA SER A 207 -26.10 19.34 8.10
C SER A 207 -27.30 19.17 7.16
N PRO A 208 -28.28 18.30 7.47
CA PRO A 208 -29.57 18.41 6.80
C PRO A 208 -30.17 19.78 7.14
N ALA A 209 -30.61 20.48 6.11
CA ALA A 209 -31.47 21.64 6.22
C ALA A 209 -32.90 21.20 6.55
#